data_AF-A0A0C9MPP8-F1
#
_entry.id   AF-A0A0C9MPP8-F1
#
_cell.length_a   1.000
_cell.length_b   1.000
_cell.length_c   1.000
_cell.angle_alpha   90.00
_cell.angle_beta   90.00
_cell.angle_gamma   90.00
#
_symmetry.space_group_name_H-M   'P 1'
#
loop_
_entity.id
_entity.type
_entity.pdbx_description
1 polymer ?
#
loop_
_entity_poly.entity_id
_entity_poly.type
_entity_poly.pdbx_seq_one_letter_code
_entity_poly.pdbx_strand_id
1 'polypeptide(L)' 'MAVQWVYANGSTWVTLDLSAQYQIESLWSRDASSWINSDSFRGPVYVDTSEMVLMFGGLSYVICRR' A
#
# COMPACT_ATOMS: atom_id res chain seq x y z
N MET A 1 2.45 -15.32 -9.29
CA MET A 1 2.08 -14.12 -8.51
C MET A 1 1.69 -13.04 -9.51
N ALA A 2 0.41 -12.72 -9.62
CA ALA A 2 -0.12 -11.82 -10.65
C ALA A 2 -0.90 -10.64 -10.04
N VAL A 3 -0.66 -10.33 -8.77
CA VAL A 3 -1.37 -9.28 -8.04
C VAL A 3 -0.48 -8.07 -7.96
N GLN A 4 -0.98 -6.92 -8.41
CA GLN A 4 -0.27 -5.65 -8.34
C GLN A 4 -1.00 -4.66 -7.43
N TRP A 5 -0.34 -4.23 -6.37
CA TRP A 5 -0.84 -3.15 -5.54
C TRP A 5 -0.40 -1.79 -6.07
N VAL A 6 -1.37 -0.90 -6.26
CA VAL A 6 -1.17 0.47 -6.73
C VAL A 6 -1.76 1.46 -5.72
N TYR A 7 -1.21 2.66 -5.65
CA TYR A 7 -1.75 3.76 -4.85
C TYR A 7 -2.15 4.93 -5.74
N ALA A 8 -3.18 5.65 -5.35
CA ALA A 8 -3.66 6.85 -6.03
C ALA A 8 -2.78 8.03 -5.66
N ASN A 9 -2.04 8.58 -6.62
CA ASN A 9 -1.27 9.81 -6.47
C ASN A 9 -1.91 10.93 -7.30
N GLY A 10 -2.94 11.58 -6.74
CA GLY A 10 -3.77 12.53 -7.49
C GLY A 10 -4.59 11.81 -8.56
N SER A 11 -4.31 12.10 -9.84
CA SER A 11 -5.04 11.51 -10.99
C SER A 11 -4.36 10.28 -11.59
N THR A 12 -3.24 9.81 -11.03
CA THR A 12 -2.50 8.64 -11.53
C THR A 12 -2.46 7.53 -10.49
N TRP A 13 -2.46 6.29 -10.98
CA TRP A 13 -2.21 5.11 -10.17
C TRP A 13 -0.77 4.71 -10.31
N VAL A 14 -0.04 4.68 -9.20
CA VAL A 14 1.38 4.35 -9.17
C VAL A 14 1.57 3.01 -8.49
N THR A 15 2.36 2.14 -9.11
CA THR A 15 2.64 0.81 -8.58
C THR A 15 3.58 0.89 -7.39
N LEU A 16 3.26 0.15 -6.33
CA LEU A 16 4.11 0.02 -5.15
C LEU A 16 5.31 -0.88 -5.43
N ASP A 17 6.35 -0.79 -4.60
CA ASP A 17 7.52 -1.66 -4.72
C ASP A 17 7.16 -3.13 -4.51
N LEU A 18 7.92 -4.04 -5.09
CA LEU A 18 7.74 -5.49 -4.91
C LEU A 18 7.66 -5.90 -3.44
N SER A 19 8.53 -5.34 -2.58
CA SER A 19 8.52 -5.61 -1.14
C SER A 19 7.20 -5.19 -0.49
N ALA A 20 6.75 -3.96 -0.78
CA ALA A 20 5.49 -3.43 -0.27
C ALA A 20 4.28 -4.24 -0.79
N GLN A 21 4.26 -4.62 -2.07
CA GLN A 21 3.20 -5.45 -2.63
C GLN A 21 3.06 -6.80 -1.90
N TYR A 22 4.17 -7.46 -1.58
CA TYR A 22 4.13 -8.72 -0.82
C TYR A 22 3.61 -8.52 0.61
N GLN A 23 4.03 -7.44 1.28
CA GLN A 23 3.57 -7.14 2.63
C GLN A 23 2.08 -6.79 2.65
N ILE A 24 1.61 -5.96 1.71
CA ILE A 24 0.20 -5.60 1.60
C ILE A 24 -0.65 -6.81 1.25
N GLU A 25 -0.23 -7.68 0.33
CA GLU A 25 -0.98 -8.90 0.01
C GLU A 25 -1.09 -9.83 1.23
N SER A 26 -0.03 -9.93 2.03
CA SER A 26 -0.04 -10.70 3.29
C SER A 26 -0.99 -10.11 4.33
N LEU A 27 -1.00 -8.78 4.47
CA LEU A 27 -1.92 -8.05 5.34
C LEU A 27 -3.38 -8.17 4.86
N TRP A 28 -3.59 -8.05 3.55
CA TRP A 28 -4.90 -8.15 2.90
C TRP A 28 -5.51 -9.54 3.12
N SER A 29 -4.69 -10.59 2.97
CA SER A 29 -5.11 -11.98 3.24
C SER A 29 -5.47 -12.25 4.71
N ARG A 30 -5.13 -11.32 5.61
CA ARG A 30 -5.34 -11.41 7.07
C ARG A 30 -6.32 -10.36 7.59
N ASP A 31 -6.88 -9.52 6.72
CA ASP A 31 -7.69 -8.35 7.08
C ASP A 31 -7.02 -7.51 8.19
N ALA A 32 -5.72 -7.25 8.04
CA ALA A 32 -4.90 -6.60 9.07
C ALA A 32 -4.31 -5.28 8.58
N SER A 33 -4.16 -4.33 9.50
CA SER A 33 -3.45 -3.07 9.25
C SER A 33 -2.09 -3.07 9.95
N SER A 34 -1.07 -2.54 9.28
CA SER A 34 0.29 -2.47 9.84
C SER A 34 1.12 -1.38 9.16
N TRP A 35 2.14 -0.92 9.88
CA TRP A 35 3.23 -0.17 9.29
C TRP A 35 4.11 -1.10 8.47
N ILE A 36 4.35 -0.71 7.22
CA ILE A 36 5.24 -1.39 6.30
C ILE A 36 6.30 -0.42 5.83
N ASN A 37 7.42 -0.95 5.35
CA ASN A 37 8.48 -0.11 4.79
C ASN A 37 8.39 -0.15 3.27
N SER A 38 8.29 1.03 2.63
CA SER A 38 8.22 1.14 1.18
C SER A 38 9.37 2.02 0.69
N ASP A 39 10.16 1.47 -0.23
CA ASP A 39 11.25 2.19 -0.88
C ASP A 39 10.74 3.36 -1.74
N SER A 40 9.54 3.23 -2.32
CA SER A 40 8.84 4.27 -3.09
C SER A 40 8.57 5.53 -2.25
N PHE A 41 8.21 5.35 -0.98
CA PHE A 41 7.97 6.47 -0.04
C PHE A 41 9.21 6.84 0.77
N ARG A 42 10.31 6.08 0.63
CA ARG A 42 11.57 6.23 1.40
C ARG A 42 11.33 6.32 2.91
N GLY A 43 10.38 5.52 3.42
CA GLY A 43 10.04 5.53 4.83
C GLY A 43 8.90 4.57 5.20
N PRO A 44 8.56 4.51 6.51
CA PRO A 44 7.47 3.70 6.98
C PRO A 44 6.13 4.31 6.55
N VAL A 45 5.30 3.50 5.90
CA VAL A 45 3.94 3.84 5.50
C VAL A 45 2.98 2.97 6.31
N TYR A 46 1.91 3.55 6.81
CA TYR A 46 0.85 2.78 7.45
C TYR A 46 -0.10 2.30 6.37
N VAL A 47 -0.39 1.00 6.31
CA VAL A 47 -1.37 0.45 5.39
C VAL A 47 -2.53 -0.14 6.16
N ASP A 48 -3.72 0.32 5.81
CA ASP A 48 -4.97 -0.22 6.26
C ASP A 48 -5.67 -0.97 5.13
N THR A 49 -5.72 -2.29 5.25
CA THR A 49 -6.41 -3.13 4.27
C THR A 49 -7.92 -3.14 4.47
N SER A 50 -8.44 -2.79 5.65
CA SER A 50 -9.89 -2.72 5.86
C SER A 50 -10.49 -1.53 5.10
N GLU A 51 -9.81 -0.39 5.14
CA GLU A 51 -10.23 0.83 4.45
C GLU A 51 -9.66 0.96 3.03
N MET A 52 -8.72 0.09 2.63
CA MET A 52 -7.91 0.24 1.41
C MET A 52 -7.22 1.61 1.33
N VAL A 53 -6.57 2.02 2.42
CA VAL A 53 -5.86 3.30 2.51
C VAL A 53 -4.42 3.09 2.99
N LEU A 54 -3.50 3.83 2.38
CA LEU A 54 -2.11 3.96 2.81
C LEU A 54 -1.89 5.37 3.34
N MET A 55 -1.33 5.51 4.53
CA MET A 55 -0.99 6.79 5.13
C MET A 55 0.53 6.97 5.20
N PHE A 56 1.00 8.10 4.71
CA PHE A 56 2.42 8.47 4.76
C PHE A 56 2.58 9.96 5.06
N GLY A 57 3.35 10.28 6.10
CA GLY A 57 3.69 11.67 6.43
C GLY A 57 2.48 12.59 6.67
N GLY A 58 1.35 12.04 7.10
CA GLY A 58 0.09 12.78 7.30
C GLY A 58 -0.82 12.89 6.07
N LEU A 59 -0.42 12.32 4.93
CA LEU A 59 -1.26 12.18 3.73
C LEU A 59 -1.85 10.78 3.65
N SER A 60 -3.13 10.69 3.27
CA SER A 60 -3.80 9.43 2.96
C SER A 60 -3.92 9.23 1.45
N TYR A 61 -3.54 8.05 1.00
CA TYR A 61 -3.55 7.59 -0.38
C TYR A 61 -4.44 6.37 -0.48
N VAL A 62 -5.37 6.35 -1.42
CA VAL A 62 -6.20 5.17 -1.66
C VAL A 62 -5.34 4.11 -2.35
N ILE A 63 -5.39 2.87 -1.88
CA ILE A 63 -4.74 1.73 -2.53
C ILE A 63 -5.75 0.87 -3.26
N CYS A 64 -5.30 0.21 -4.32
CA CYS A 64 -6.12 -0.69 -5.12
C CYS A 64 -5.30 -1.91 -5.52
N ARG A 65 -6.00 -3.04 -5.63
CA ARG A 65 -5.47 -4.34 -6.05
C ARG A 65 -5.83 -4.57 -7.51
N ARG A 66 -4.83 -4.76 -8.37
CA ARG A 66 -4.97 -5.06 -9.80
C ARG A 66 -4.55 -6.50 -10.12
#